data_AF-A0A835EUK6-F1
#
_entry.id   AF-A0A835EUK6-F1
#
_cell.length_a   1.000
_cell.length_b   1.000
_cell.length_c   1.000
_cell.angle_alpha   90.00
_cell.angle_beta   90.00
_cell.angle_gamma   90.00
#
_symmetry.space_group_name_H-M   'P 1'
#
loop_
_entity.id
_entity.type
_entity.pdbx_description
1 polymer ?
#
loop_
_entity_poly.entity_id
_entity_poly.type
_entity_poly.pdbx_seq_one_letter_code
_entity_poly.pdbx_strand_id
1 'polypeptide(L)'
;MYAIIQVCDFGLSRLKHSTFLSSKSTAGTPEWMAPEVLRNEQSNEKCDVYSFGVILWELATLRMPWSGMNPMQVVGAVGFQDRRLDIPKEVDPLVARIIYECWQK
;
A
#
# COMPACT_ATOMS: atom_id res chain seq x y z
N MET A 1 14.15 19.33 -19.19
CA MET A 1 14.25 19.50 -17.73
C MET A 1 13.76 18.21 -17.12
N TYR A 2 14.62 17.42 -16.46
CA TYR A 2 14.21 16.19 -15.80
C TYR A 2 13.94 16.49 -14.32
N ALA A 3 12.82 16.00 -13.80
CA ALA A 3 12.54 16.06 -12.37
C ALA A 3 13.20 14.86 -11.68
N ILE A 4 13.82 15.08 -10.53
CA ILE A 4 14.34 14.01 -9.67
C ILE A 4 13.25 13.66 -8.67
N ILE A 5 12.85 12.39 -8.62
CA ILE A 5 11.90 11.89 -7.63
C ILE A 5 12.68 11.46 -6.38
N GLN A 6 12.23 11.93 -5.21
CA GLN A 6 12.83 11.63 -3.92
C GLN A 6 11.75 11.13 -2.97
N VAL A 7 12.09 10.13 -2.16
CA VAL A 7 11.24 9.71 -1.03
C VAL A 7 11.53 10.65 0.13
N CYS A 8 10.47 11.23 0.69
CA CYS A 8 10.52 12.20 1.77
C CYS A 8 9.54 11.77 2.89
N ASP A 9 9.60 12.44 4.04
CA ASP A 9 8.79 12.17 5.22
C ASP A 9 9.00 10.78 5.84
N PHE A 10 10.09 10.68 6.63
CA PHE A 10 10.44 9.48 7.38
C PHE A 10 9.83 9.46 8.80
N GLY A 11 8.82 10.30 9.09
CA GLY A 11 8.25 10.45 10.44
C GLY A 11 7.60 9.16 10.99
N LEU A 12 7.14 8.29 10.09
CA LEU A 12 6.59 6.97 10.42
C LEU A 12 7.57 5.82 10.15
N SER A 13 8.76 6.09 9.61
CA SER A 13 9.77 5.07 9.33
C SER A 13 10.30 4.45 10.61
N ARG A 14 10.84 3.23 10.48
CA ARG A 14 11.38 2.45 11.59
C ARG A 14 12.71 1.81 11.18
N LEU A 15 13.67 1.78 12.10
CA LEU A 15 14.90 1.04 11.90
C LEU A 15 14.61 -0.45 12.03
N LYS A 16 15.04 -1.22 11.03
CA LYS A 16 15.04 -2.69 11.08
C LYS A 16 16.17 -3.17 12.01
N HIS A 17 16.02 -2.97 13.31
CA HIS A 17 16.76 -3.79 14.27
C HIS A 17 16.08 -5.17 14.34
N SER A 18 16.82 -6.19 14.78
CA SER A 18 16.42 -7.61 14.79
C SER A 18 15.24 -7.93 15.74
N THR A 19 14.34 -6.97 15.95
CA THR A 19 13.17 -6.98 16.83
C THR A 19 11.96 -6.49 16.04
N PHE A 20 10.96 -7.35 16.01
CA PHE A 20 9.65 -7.22 15.37
C PHE A 20 9.08 -5.79 15.35
N LEU A 21 8.57 -5.37 14.19
CA LEU A 21 7.79 -4.14 14.03
C LEU A 21 6.40 -4.37 14.64
N SER A 22 6.22 -3.96 15.90
CA SER A 22 4.89 -3.88 16.50
C SER A 22 4.18 -2.65 15.94
N SER A 23 3.23 -2.88 15.04
CA SER A 23 2.22 -1.91 14.64
C SER A 23 1.43 -1.54 15.91
N LYS A 24 1.71 -0.39 16.52
CA LYS A 24 0.88 0.22 17.57
C LYS A 24 0.47 1.65 17.21
N SER A 25 0.89 2.13 16.05
CA SER A 25 0.54 3.46 15.57
C SER A 25 -0.67 3.37 14.66
N THR A 26 -1.80 3.91 15.12
CA THR A 26 -2.99 4.28 14.33
C THR A 26 -2.70 5.42 13.33
N ALA A 27 -1.44 5.70 13.05
CA ALA A 27 -0.98 6.81 12.21
C ALA A 27 -0.63 6.27 10.82
N GLY A 28 -1.20 6.87 9.79
CA GLY A 28 -1.04 6.48 8.39
C GLY A 28 -2.31 6.78 7.59
N THR A 29 -2.22 6.58 6.27
CA THR A 29 -3.32 6.78 5.34
C THR A 29 -3.80 5.40 4.84
N PRO A 30 -4.91 4.86 5.39
CA PRO A 30 -5.25 3.43 5.28
C PRO A 30 -5.43 2.92 3.85
N GLU A 31 -5.74 3.80 2.91
CA GLU A 31 -5.92 3.52 1.49
C GLU A 31 -4.66 2.92 0.84
N TRP A 32 -3.47 3.20 1.37
CA TRP A 32 -2.18 2.68 0.89
C TRP A 32 -1.59 1.58 1.77
N MET A 33 -2.22 1.24 2.90
CA MET A 33 -1.63 0.34 3.91
C MET A 33 -1.89 -1.13 3.59
N ALA A 34 -0.89 -1.97 3.88
CA ALA A 34 -1.00 -3.41 3.71
C ALA A 34 -2.02 -4.05 4.67
N PRO A 35 -2.66 -5.18 4.29
CA PRO A 35 -3.69 -5.83 5.10
C PRO A 35 -3.24 -6.16 6.53
N GLU A 36 -2.01 -6.66 6.71
CA GLU A 36 -1.42 -6.99 8.01
C GLU A 36 -1.20 -5.76 8.88
N VAL A 37 -0.89 -4.60 8.28
CA VAL A 37 -0.75 -3.35 9.04
C VAL A 37 -2.14 -2.86 9.49
N LEU A 38 -3.14 -2.94 8.60
CA LEU A 38 -4.53 -2.58 8.92
C LEU A 38 -5.15 -3.47 10.00
N ARG A 39 -4.77 -4.75 10.06
CA ARG A 39 -5.17 -5.70 11.12
C ARG A 39 -4.34 -5.57 12.39
N ASN A 40 -3.38 -4.64 12.44
CA ASN A 40 -2.45 -4.48 13.54
C ASN A 40 -1.66 -5.77 13.87
N GLU A 41 -1.38 -6.56 12.84
CA GLU A 41 -0.57 -7.77 12.89
C GLU A 41 0.92 -7.43 12.77
N GLN A 42 1.74 -8.47 12.89
CA GLN A 42 3.16 -8.38 12.64
C GLN A 42 3.42 -8.06 11.17
N SER A 43 4.11 -6.95 10.92
CA SER A 43 4.50 -6.49 9.60
C SER A 43 6.02 -6.50 9.45
N ASN A 44 6.50 -6.48 8.21
CA ASN A 44 7.90 -6.36 7.83
C ASN A 44 7.99 -5.44 6.59
N GLU A 45 9.14 -5.36 5.94
CA GLU A 45 9.34 -4.53 4.73
C GLU A 45 8.37 -4.84 3.58
N LYS A 46 7.66 -5.98 3.60
CA LYS A 46 6.65 -6.30 2.58
C LYS A 46 5.45 -5.38 2.64
N CYS A 47 5.16 -4.75 3.77
CA CYS A 47 4.11 -3.75 3.83
C CYS A 47 4.44 -2.52 2.96
N ASP A 48 5.72 -2.14 2.88
CA ASP A 48 6.19 -1.07 1.99
C ASP A 48 6.06 -1.48 0.51
N VAL A 49 6.31 -2.76 0.19
CA VAL A 49 6.11 -3.31 -1.16
C VAL A 49 4.64 -3.26 -1.56
N TYR A 50 3.73 -3.59 -0.64
CA TYR A 50 2.29 -3.46 -0.88
C TYR A 50 1.90 -2.01 -1.17
N SER A 51 2.35 -1.07 -0.33
CA SER A 51 2.10 0.37 -0.51
C SER A 51 2.65 0.89 -1.84
N PHE A 52 3.83 0.42 -2.25
CA PHE A 52 4.39 0.70 -3.57
C PHE A 52 3.46 0.22 -4.70
N GLY A 53 2.86 -0.98 -4.58
CA GLY A 53 1.88 -1.48 -5.53
C GLY A 53 0.63 -0.59 -5.64
N VAL A 54 0.15 -0.03 -4.51
CA VAL A 54 -0.96 0.94 -4.51
C VAL A 54 -0.57 2.24 -5.21
N ILE A 55 0.64 2.77 -4.97
CA ILE A 55 1.15 3.97 -5.64
C ILE A 55 1.28 3.73 -7.14
N LEU A 56 1.81 2.58 -7.55
CA LEU A 56 1.95 2.25 -8.96
C LEU A 56 0.58 2.14 -9.65
N TRP A 57 -0.42 1.58 -8.97
CA TRP A 57 -1.81 1.57 -9.43
C TRP A 57 -2.40 2.98 -9.56
N GLU A 58 -2.18 3.84 -8.57
CA GLU A 58 -2.65 5.24 -8.58
C GLU A 58 -2.04 6.01 -9.75
N LEU A 59 -0.74 5.86 -10.00
CA LEU A 59 -0.05 6.49 -11.13
C LEU A 59 -0.53 5.94 -12.48
N ALA A 60 -0.74 4.62 -12.59
CA ALA A 60 -1.17 3.97 -13.82
C ALA A 60 -2.62 4.31 -14.19
N THR A 61 -3.47 4.55 -13.20
CA THR A 61 -4.91 4.80 -13.40
C THR A 61 -5.30 6.27 -13.26
N LEU A 62 -4.45 7.09 -12.65
CA LEU A 62 -4.72 8.48 -12.26
C LEU A 62 -5.97 8.62 -11.37
N ARG A 63 -6.22 7.62 -10.51
CA ARG A 63 -7.38 7.56 -9.61
C ARG A 63 -6.95 7.48 -8.16
N MET A 64 -7.77 8.06 -7.29
CA MET A 64 -7.62 7.90 -5.85
C MET A 64 -7.92 6.43 -5.45
N PRO A 65 -7.01 5.75 -4.73
CA PRO A 65 -7.27 4.40 -4.24
C PRO A 65 -8.49 4.39 -3.32
N TRP A 66 -9.34 3.37 -3.50
CA TRP A 66 -10.56 3.17 -2.70
C TRP A 66 -11.53 4.36 -2.69
N SER A 67 -11.52 5.18 -3.74
CA SER A 67 -12.43 6.32 -3.90
C SER A 67 -13.88 5.96 -3.55
N GLY A 68 -14.49 6.75 -2.67
CA GLY A 68 -15.86 6.55 -2.18
C GLY A 68 -15.96 5.67 -0.93
N MET A 69 -14.86 5.16 -0.40
CA MET A 69 -14.80 4.52 0.92
C MET A 69 -14.23 5.48 1.96
N ASN A 70 -14.76 5.41 3.19
CA ASN A 70 -14.12 6.03 4.34
C ASN A 70 -13.01 5.12 4.90
N PRO A 71 -12.10 5.65 5.74
CA PRO A 71 -11.00 4.89 6.35
C PRO A 71 -11.39 3.54 6.97
N MET A 72 -12.51 3.50 7.70
CA MET A 72 -12.98 2.26 8.35
C MET A 72 -13.48 1.22 7.34
N GLN A 73 -14.10 1.65 6.25
CA GLN A 73 -14.50 0.76 5.16
C GLN A 73 -13.29 0.17 4.44
N VAL A 74 -12.22 0.95 4.27
CA VAL A 74 -10.94 0.46 3.70
C VAL A 74 -10.32 -0.60 4.61
N VAL A 75 -10.26 -0.33 5.92
CA VAL A 75 -9.80 -1.32 6.92
C VAL A 75 -10.59 -2.63 6.79
N GLY A 76 -11.92 -2.55 6.70
CA GLY A 76 -12.78 -3.71 6.48
C GLY A 76 -12.49 -4.46 5.17
N ALA A 77 -12.46 -3.73 4.06
CA ALA A 77 -12.32 -4.30 2.72
C ALA A 77 -10.94 -4.91 2.48
N VAL A 78 -9.87 -4.19 2.81
CA VAL A 78 -8.49 -4.61 2.56
C VAL A 78 -8.00 -5.53 3.67
N GLY A 79 -8.21 -5.12 4.91
CA GLY A 79 -7.76 -5.86 6.09
C GLY A 79 -8.51 -7.17 6.28
N PHE A 80 -9.83 -7.22 6.10
CA PHE A 80 -10.60 -8.40 6.52
C PHE A 80 -11.29 -9.15 5.37
N GLN A 81 -11.52 -8.50 4.22
CA GLN A 81 -12.15 -9.14 3.05
C GLN A 81 -11.14 -9.47 1.93
N ASP A 82 -9.86 -9.19 2.15
CA ASP A 82 -8.77 -9.39 1.17
C ASP A 82 -9.04 -8.74 -0.19
N ARG A 83 -9.83 -7.66 -0.21
CA ARG A 83 -10.13 -6.93 -1.44
C ARG A 83 -8.84 -6.30 -2.00
N ARG A 84 -8.76 -6.21 -3.32
CA ARG A 84 -7.70 -5.48 -4.06
C ARG A 84 -8.32 -4.46 -5.01
N LEU A 85 -7.51 -3.45 -5.38
CA LEU A 85 -7.91 -2.49 -6.40
C LEU A 85 -7.99 -3.21 -7.75
N ASP A 86 -9.04 -2.92 -8.50
CA ASP A 86 -9.21 -3.48 -9.84
C ASP A 86 -8.18 -2.87 -10.79
N ILE A 87 -7.47 -3.69 -11.56
CA ILE A 87 -6.46 -3.24 -12.52
C ILE A 87 -7.15 -3.18 -13.90
N PRO A 88 -7.42 -1.98 -14.44
CA PRO A 88 -8.07 -1.85 -15.74
C PRO A 88 -7.24 -2.51 -16.84
N LYS A 89 -7.90 -3.05 -17.87
CA LYS A 89 -7.24 -3.76 -18.99
C LYS A 89 -6.36 -2.84 -19.84
N GLU A 90 -6.57 -1.54 -19.72
CA GLU A 90 -5.83 -0.50 -20.42
C GLU A 90 -4.46 -0.23 -19.78
N VAL A 91 -4.22 -0.69 -18.55
CA VAL A 91 -2.91 -0.61 -17.90
C VAL A 91 -1.94 -1.53 -18.64
N ASP A 92 -0.74 -1.02 -18.89
CA ASP A 92 0.33 -1.79 -19.53
C ASP A 92 0.53 -3.16 -18.83
N PRO A 93 0.56 -4.28 -19.56
CA PRO A 93 0.61 -5.60 -18.96
C PRO A 93 1.82 -5.84 -18.04
N LEU A 94 2.97 -5.20 -18.32
CA LEU A 94 4.15 -5.30 -17.46
C LEU A 94 3.91 -4.55 -16.14
N VAL A 95 3.32 -3.35 -16.20
CA VAL A 95 2.95 -2.57 -15.02
C VAL A 95 1.91 -3.31 -14.19
N ALA A 96 0.85 -3.82 -14.83
CA ALA A 96 -0.19 -4.62 -14.19
C ALA A 96 0.38 -5.84 -13.46
N ARG A 97 1.36 -6.52 -14.08
CA ARG A 97 2.06 -7.64 -13.45
C ARG A 97 2.84 -7.21 -12.21
N ILE A 98 3.60 -6.11 -12.26
CA ILE A 98 4.35 -5.61 -11.10
C ILE A 98 3.39 -5.25 -9.96
N ILE A 99 2.28 -4.55 -10.26
CA ILE A 99 1.24 -4.23 -9.26
C ILE A 99 0.72 -5.51 -8.60
N TYR A 100 0.38 -6.52 -9.41
CA TYR A 100 -0.12 -7.80 -8.92
C TYR A 100 0.90 -8.52 -8.03
N GLU A 101 2.17 -8.56 -8.44
CA GLU A 101 3.27 -9.16 -7.67
C GLU A 101 3.50 -8.44 -6.34
N CYS A 102 3.34 -7.11 -6.28
CA CYS A 102 3.44 -6.33 -5.04
C CYS A 102 2.35 -6.67 -4.02
N TRP A 103 1.20 -7.19 -4.46
CA TRP A 103 0.07 -7.54 -3.60
C TRP A 103 0.03 -9.01 -3.20
N GLN A 104 1.02 -9.81 -3.62
CA GLN A 104 1.23 -11.18 -3.15
C GLN A 104 1.93 -11.20 -1.78
N LYS A 105 1.69 -12.26 -1.01
CA LYS A 105 2.35 -12.49 0.29
C LYS A 105 3.78 -13.00 0.13
#